data_AF-A0A518IGU7-F1
#
_entry.id   AF-A0A518IGU7-F1
#
_cell.length_a   1.000
_cell.length_b   1.000
_cell.length_c   1.000
_cell.angle_alpha   90.00
_cell.angle_beta   90.00
_cell.angle_gamma   90.00
#
_symmetry.space_group_name_H-M   'P 1'
#
loop_
_entity.id
_entity.type
_entity.pdbx_description
1 polymer ?
#
loop_
_entity_poly.entity_id
_entity_poly.type
_entity_poly.pdbx_seq_one_letter_code
_entity_poly.pdbx_strand_id
1 'polypeptide(L)'
;MSFLKLSSASALAAFVLVGCQSNSESVEQARKNVDEAKQEGQQEIAQAHNDGTAQIHETRRMGTEDIKEEMKDVQESLRDGESVEDLREEQRDVVEAKRELNAALAEAKKAKAEDVEEAKKEAAERVEEARKNLAETKAAALKNATAEVTESTKALKQEKEEVIQAEAAVAAAKTKLEKTSESDKKDAQEALKDAEETLAAEKKDVTEAEKRLEKAKQELEKVKSQINQ
;
A
#
# COMPACT_ATOMS: atom_id res chain seq x y z
N MET A 1 38.46 15.51 -10.33
CA MET A 1 37.33 15.92 -9.47
C MET A 1 36.30 14.81 -9.57
N SER A 2 36.15 14.03 -8.50
CA SER A 2 35.27 12.85 -8.47
C SER A 2 33.84 13.28 -8.19
N PHE A 3 32.96 13.13 -9.18
CA PHE A 3 31.52 13.29 -8.98
C PHE A 3 30.96 12.03 -8.31
N LEU A 4 30.64 12.18 -7.03
CA LEU A 4 29.88 11.22 -6.24
C LEU A 4 28.49 11.07 -6.86
N LYS A 5 28.24 9.92 -7.48
CA LYS A 5 26.88 9.48 -7.85
C LYS A 5 26.11 9.23 -6.55
N LEU A 6 25.15 10.09 -6.24
CA LEU A 6 24.19 9.83 -5.18
C LEU A 6 23.29 8.67 -5.60
N SER A 7 23.47 7.57 -4.89
CA SER A 7 22.62 6.39 -4.90
C SER A 7 21.22 6.76 -4.41
N SER A 8 20.24 6.88 -5.31
CA SER A 8 18.82 6.80 -4.91
C SER A 8 18.48 5.33 -4.66
N ALA A 9 18.75 4.91 -3.42
CA ALA A 9 18.21 3.68 -2.88
C ALA A 9 16.69 3.86 -2.72
N SER A 10 15.96 3.61 -3.81
CA SER A 10 14.52 3.34 -3.72
C SER A 10 14.38 2.05 -2.95
N ALA A 11 14.10 2.19 -1.65
CA ALA A 11 13.72 1.11 -0.78
C ALA A 11 12.41 0.52 -1.30
N LEU A 12 12.52 -0.46 -2.21
CA LEU A 12 11.52 -1.48 -2.42
C LEU A 12 11.36 -2.22 -1.09
N ALA A 13 10.50 -1.67 -0.23
CA ALA A 13 9.95 -2.37 0.91
C ALA A 13 9.05 -3.48 0.35
N ALA A 14 9.69 -4.58 -0.04
CA ALA A 14 9.05 -5.86 -0.27
C ALA A 14 8.31 -6.22 1.02
N PHE A 15 7.00 -5.97 1.02
CA PHE A 15 6.12 -6.28 2.13
C PHE A 15 6.18 -7.80 2.37
N VAL A 16 6.45 -8.11 3.63
CA VAL A 16 6.76 -9.42 4.18
C VAL A 16 5.69 -10.46 3.81
N LEU A 17 6.05 -11.37 2.91
CA LEU A 17 5.53 -12.74 2.93
C LEU A 17 6.16 -13.44 4.12
N VAL A 18 5.40 -13.64 5.20
CA VAL A 18 5.35 -14.84 6.09
C VAL A 18 4.36 -14.54 7.23
N GLY A 19 3.18 -15.16 7.20
CA GLY A 19 2.45 -15.53 8.43
C GLY A 19 1.32 -14.64 8.97
N CYS A 20 1.05 -13.44 8.43
CA CYS A 20 -0.10 -12.64 8.88
C CYS A 20 -1.35 -13.02 8.08
N GLN A 21 -2.38 -13.56 8.75
CA GLN A 21 -3.70 -13.76 8.14
C GLN A 21 -4.21 -12.41 7.61
N SER A 22 -4.41 -12.29 6.30
CA SER A 22 -5.06 -11.14 5.70
C SER A 22 -6.47 -11.00 6.28
N ASN A 23 -6.79 -9.81 6.80
CA ASN A 23 -8.04 -9.47 7.50
C ASN A 23 -8.56 -8.09 7.01
N SER A 24 -9.60 -7.54 7.65
CA SER A 24 -10.14 -6.22 7.30
C SER A 24 -9.12 -5.08 7.42
N GLU A 25 -8.21 -5.12 8.40
CA GLU A 25 -7.14 -4.12 8.56
C GLU A 25 -6.15 -4.17 7.40
N SER A 26 -5.84 -5.37 6.91
CA SER A 26 -4.97 -5.57 5.75
C SER A 26 -5.58 -4.93 4.49
N VAL A 27 -6.90 -5.06 4.30
CA VAL A 27 -7.61 -4.42 3.18
C VAL A 27 -7.58 -2.90 3.30
N GLU A 28 -7.75 -2.36 4.51
CA GLU A 28 -7.66 -0.92 4.74
C GLU A 28 -6.25 -0.39 4.44
N GLN A 29 -5.21 -1.09 4.91
CA GLN A 29 -3.83 -0.71 4.62
C GLN A 29 -3.54 -0.75 3.11
N ALA A 30 -3.99 -1.80 2.41
CA ALA A 30 -3.81 -1.89 0.96
C ALA A 30 -4.53 -0.76 0.21
N ARG A 31 -5.65 -0.23 0.73
CA ARG A 31 -6.29 0.98 0.18
C ARG A 31 -5.45 2.22 0.39
N LYS A 32 -4.90 2.40 1.61
CA LYS A 32 -3.99 3.52 1.90
C LYS A 32 -2.80 3.51 0.96
N ASN A 33 -2.21 2.34 0.71
CA ASN A 33 -1.11 2.20 -0.25
C ASN A 33 -1.49 2.64 -1.68
N VAL A 34 -2.74 2.40 -2.11
CA VAL A 34 -3.22 2.90 -3.42
C VAL A 34 -3.31 4.43 -3.43
N ASP A 35 -3.76 5.04 -2.34
CA ASP A 35 -3.89 6.49 -2.25
C ASP A 35 -2.51 7.17 -2.09
N GLU A 36 -1.60 6.56 -1.34
CA GLU A 36 -0.19 6.96 -1.26
C GLU A 36 0.48 6.89 -2.64
N ALA A 37 0.33 5.79 -3.38
CA ALA A 37 0.89 5.65 -4.72
C ALA A 37 0.37 6.74 -5.69
N LYS A 38 -0.91 7.13 -5.58
CA LYS A 38 -1.45 8.25 -6.37
C LYS A 38 -0.82 9.56 -5.97
N GLN A 39 -0.68 9.82 -4.67
CA GLN A 39 -0.13 11.07 -4.15
C GLN A 39 1.35 11.22 -4.53
N GLU A 40 2.14 10.17 -4.33
CA GLU A 40 3.56 10.14 -4.73
C GLU A 40 3.69 10.33 -6.24
N GLY A 41 2.90 9.61 -7.04
CA GLY A 41 2.88 9.79 -8.49
C GLY A 41 2.55 11.22 -8.92
N GLN A 42 1.58 11.88 -8.26
CA GLN A 42 1.27 13.28 -8.52
C GLN A 42 2.41 14.23 -8.15
N GLN A 43 3.10 13.96 -7.04
CA GLN A 43 4.26 14.76 -6.61
C GLN A 43 5.41 14.66 -7.61
N GLU A 44 5.70 13.46 -8.11
CA GLU A 44 6.75 13.24 -9.10
C GLU A 44 6.45 13.91 -10.44
N ILE A 45 5.20 13.81 -10.92
CA ILE A 45 4.77 14.54 -12.12
C ILE A 45 4.94 16.05 -11.93
N ALA A 46 4.57 16.58 -10.76
CA ALA A 46 4.73 18.00 -10.45
C ALA A 46 6.20 18.40 -10.38
N GLN A 47 7.05 17.55 -9.81
CA GLN A 47 8.49 17.76 -9.74
C GLN A 47 9.11 17.79 -11.15
N ALA A 48 8.86 16.78 -11.99
CA ALA A 48 9.33 16.74 -13.37
C ALA A 48 8.90 17.98 -14.17
N HIS A 49 7.65 18.42 -13.96
CA HIS A 49 7.16 19.65 -14.58
C HIS A 49 7.92 20.90 -14.12
N ASN A 50 8.17 21.03 -12.82
CA ASN A 50 8.87 22.18 -12.24
C ASN A 50 10.34 22.21 -12.64
N ASP A 51 11.02 21.07 -12.59
CA ASP A 51 12.43 20.93 -12.97
C ASP A 51 12.63 21.28 -14.44
N GLY A 52 11.80 20.71 -15.35
CA GLY A 52 11.86 21.06 -16.76
C GLY A 52 11.49 22.53 -17.03
N THR A 53 10.61 23.13 -16.22
CA THR A 53 10.30 24.57 -16.32
C THR A 53 11.49 25.42 -15.90
N ALA A 54 12.17 25.06 -14.80
CA ALA A 54 13.37 25.73 -14.33
C ALA A 54 14.49 25.65 -15.37
N GLN A 55 14.69 24.50 -16.01
CA GLN A 55 15.66 24.35 -17.11
C GLN A 55 15.35 25.28 -18.28
N ILE A 56 14.09 25.35 -18.74
CA ILE A 56 13.70 26.29 -19.82
C ILE A 56 13.99 27.74 -19.43
N HIS A 57 13.72 28.13 -18.18
CA HIS A 57 14.00 29.47 -17.69
C HIS A 57 15.50 29.77 -17.68
N GLU A 58 16.32 28.81 -17.25
CA GLU A 58 17.76 28.94 -17.20
C GLU A 58 18.38 29.00 -18.60
N THR A 59 17.96 28.12 -19.53
CA THR A 59 18.35 28.19 -20.95
C THR A 59 18.01 29.54 -21.57
N ARG A 60 16.82 30.08 -21.27
CA ARG A 60 16.43 31.41 -21.73
C ARG A 60 17.33 32.49 -21.15
N ARG A 61 17.64 32.41 -19.86
CA ARG A 61 18.48 33.40 -19.17
C ARG A 61 19.86 33.45 -19.80
N MET A 62 20.54 32.30 -19.89
CA MET A 62 21.89 32.19 -20.46
C MET A 62 21.93 32.68 -21.90
N GLY A 63 21.10 32.16 -22.81
CA GLY A 63 21.16 32.62 -24.20
C GLY A 63 20.71 34.07 -24.41
N THR A 64 19.93 34.65 -23.48
CA THR A 64 19.64 36.11 -23.51
C THR A 64 20.83 36.93 -23.04
N GLU A 65 21.63 36.40 -22.11
CA GLU A 65 22.91 37.00 -21.70
C GLU A 65 23.91 36.95 -22.85
N ASP A 66 24.07 35.80 -23.52
CA ASP A 66 24.95 35.66 -24.69
C ASP A 66 24.58 36.68 -25.79
N ILE A 67 23.29 36.75 -26.18
CA ILE A 67 22.83 37.73 -27.18
C ILE A 67 23.13 39.18 -26.76
N LYS A 68 23.09 39.49 -25.46
CA LYS A 68 23.42 40.85 -24.98
C LYS A 68 24.91 41.14 -25.08
N GLU A 69 25.76 40.15 -24.83
CA GLU A 69 27.22 40.25 -25.01
C GLU A 69 27.54 40.49 -26.49
N GLU A 70 27.02 39.66 -27.40
CA GLU A 70 27.18 39.86 -28.85
C GLU A 70 26.65 41.24 -29.32
N MET A 71 25.52 41.70 -28.77
CA MET A 71 25.00 43.03 -29.09
C MET A 71 25.85 44.19 -28.53
N LYS A 72 26.64 43.94 -27.50
CA LYS A 72 27.59 44.91 -26.95
C LYS A 72 28.81 45.01 -27.86
N ASP A 73 29.27 43.91 -28.41
CA ASP A 73 30.42 43.87 -29.34
C ASP A 73 30.08 44.63 -30.64
N VAL A 74 28.89 44.41 -31.20
CA VAL A 74 28.36 45.25 -32.31
C VAL A 74 28.39 46.75 -31.97
N GLN A 75 28.05 47.14 -30.74
CA GLN A 75 28.06 48.56 -30.32
C GLN A 75 29.47 49.11 -30.16
N GLU A 76 30.41 48.29 -29.69
CA GLU A 76 31.82 48.66 -29.55
C GLU A 76 32.47 48.83 -30.93
N SER A 77 32.28 47.89 -31.86
CA SER A 77 32.73 48.02 -33.26
C SER A 77 32.18 49.27 -33.96
N LEU A 78 30.91 49.61 -33.72
CA LEU A 78 30.30 50.84 -34.25
C LEU A 78 30.95 52.10 -33.69
N ARG A 79 31.33 52.07 -32.41
CA ARG A 79 31.95 53.21 -31.71
C ARG A 79 33.39 53.40 -32.15
N ASP A 80 34.12 52.31 -32.34
CA ASP A 80 35.54 52.32 -32.66
C ASP A 80 35.79 52.57 -34.17
N GLY A 81 34.72 52.59 -34.96
CA GLY A 81 34.77 52.94 -36.38
C GLY A 81 35.36 51.82 -37.23
N GLU A 82 35.12 50.58 -36.83
CA GLU A 82 35.56 49.39 -37.56
C GLU A 82 34.94 49.31 -38.97
N SER A 83 35.48 48.42 -39.80
CA SER A 83 35.03 48.32 -41.18
C SER A 83 33.58 47.82 -41.27
N VAL A 84 32.97 48.04 -42.43
CA VAL A 84 31.61 47.54 -42.69
C VAL A 84 31.58 46.01 -42.67
N GLU A 85 32.69 45.38 -43.06
CA GLU A 85 32.90 43.95 -43.01
C GLU A 85 32.89 43.43 -41.56
N ASP A 86 33.65 44.06 -40.66
CA ASP A 86 33.72 43.67 -39.23
C ASP A 86 32.34 43.80 -38.57
N LEU A 87 31.64 44.93 -38.80
CA LEU A 87 30.28 45.14 -38.31
C LEU A 87 29.26 44.11 -38.80
N ARG A 88 29.46 43.55 -40.00
CA ARG A 88 28.60 42.49 -40.54
C ARG A 88 28.88 41.14 -39.89
N GLU A 89 30.12 40.89 -39.49
CA GLU A 89 30.51 39.70 -38.75
C GLU A 89 29.86 39.71 -37.37
N GLU A 90 30.01 40.79 -36.60
CA GLU A 90 29.38 40.95 -35.28
C GLU A 90 27.84 40.83 -35.34
N GLN A 91 27.21 41.39 -36.38
CA GLN A 91 25.76 41.23 -36.58
C GLN A 91 25.36 39.80 -36.91
N ARG A 92 26.23 39.05 -37.58
CA ARG A 92 26.02 37.64 -37.88
C ARG A 92 26.09 36.81 -36.60
N ASP A 93 26.99 37.13 -35.70
CA ASP A 93 27.15 36.43 -34.41
C ASP A 93 25.92 36.62 -33.52
N VAL A 94 25.34 37.83 -33.46
CA VAL A 94 24.04 38.06 -32.81
C VAL A 94 22.92 37.20 -33.41
N VAL A 95 22.90 37.00 -34.74
CA VAL A 95 21.91 36.16 -35.42
C VAL A 95 22.13 34.68 -35.11
N GLU A 96 23.39 34.25 -35.04
CA GLU A 96 23.78 32.89 -34.67
C GLU A 96 23.39 32.59 -33.22
N ALA A 97 23.75 33.45 -32.25
CA ALA A 97 23.36 33.33 -30.85
C ALA A 97 21.82 33.25 -30.68
N LYS A 98 21.05 34.05 -31.43
CA LYS A 98 19.58 33.94 -31.45
C LYS A 98 19.09 32.60 -31.98
N ARG A 99 19.73 32.06 -33.01
CA ARG A 99 19.38 30.76 -33.58
C ARG A 99 19.68 29.64 -32.61
N GLU A 100 20.84 29.69 -31.96
CA GLU A 100 21.26 28.73 -30.95
C GLU A 100 20.34 28.73 -29.73
N LEU A 101 20.02 29.91 -29.18
CA LEU A 101 19.05 30.02 -28.09
C LEU A 101 17.70 29.40 -28.46
N ASN A 102 17.20 29.65 -29.68
CA ASN A 102 15.93 29.08 -30.11
C ASN A 102 15.99 27.55 -30.24
N ALA A 103 17.10 27.00 -30.74
CA ALA A 103 17.32 25.56 -30.80
C ALA A 103 17.38 24.94 -29.40
N ALA A 104 18.17 25.53 -28.49
CA ALA A 104 18.29 25.08 -27.11
C ALA A 104 16.94 25.13 -26.36
N LEU A 105 16.14 26.18 -26.58
CA LEU A 105 14.79 26.27 -26.01
C LEU A 105 13.83 25.22 -26.56
N ALA A 106 13.97 24.84 -27.84
CA ALA A 106 13.16 23.77 -28.43
C ALA A 106 13.54 22.40 -27.82
N GLU A 107 14.84 22.15 -27.66
CA GLU A 107 15.34 20.94 -27.01
C GLU A 107 14.92 20.86 -25.54
N ALA A 108 15.09 21.93 -24.76
CA ALA A 108 14.67 21.97 -23.35
C ALA A 108 13.16 21.73 -23.18
N LYS A 109 12.32 22.24 -24.10
CA LYS A 109 10.88 21.96 -24.11
C LYS A 109 10.56 20.51 -24.43
N LYS A 110 11.30 19.90 -25.37
CA LYS A 110 11.14 18.49 -25.72
C LYS A 110 11.55 17.59 -24.56
N ALA A 111 12.70 17.85 -23.94
CA ALA A 111 13.18 17.14 -22.76
C ALA A 111 12.16 17.22 -21.61
N LYS A 112 11.67 18.43 -21.27
CA LYS A 112 10.60 18.60 -20.28
C LYS A 112 9.37 17.74 -20.59
N ALA A 113 8.94 17.68 -21.85
CA ALA A 113 7.77 16.90 -22.22
C ALA A 113 8.02 15.39 -22.06
N GLU A 114 9.21 14.92 -22.43
CA GLU A 114 9.62 13.52 -22.27
C GLU A 114 9.70 13.14 -20.78
N ASP A 115 10.35 13.95 -19.93
CA ASP A 115 10.46 13.71 -18.49
C ASP A 115 9.09 13.66 -17.81
N VAL A 116 8.18 14.56 -18.18
CA VAL A 116 6.81 14.59 -17.63
C VAL A 116 6.00 13.37 -18.07
N GLU A 117 6.15 12.91 -19.31
CA GLU A 117 5.47 11.71 -19.79
C GLU A 117 6.04 10.43 -19.15
N GLU A 118 7.34 10.37 -18.92
CA GLU A 118 7.97 9.27 -18.18
C GLU A 118 7.47 9.22 -16.74
N ALA A 119 7.47 10.35 -16.02
CA ALA A 119 6.94 10.43 -14.67
C ALA A 119 5.45 10.03 -14.58
N LYS A 120 4.63 10.41 -15.58
CA LYS A 120 3.22 9.96 -15.65
C LYS A 120 3.11 8.46 -15.83
N LYS A 121 3.95 7.87 -16.68
CA LYS A 121 3.95 6.43 -16.93
C LYS A 121 4.33 5.66 -15.68
N GLU A 122 5.41 6.05 -15.01
CA GLU A 122 5.87 5.42 -13.77
C GLU A 122 4.84 5.57 -12.63
N ALA A 123 4.19 6.73 -12.53
CA ALA A 123 3.09 6.96 -11.59
C ALA A 123 1.90 6.02 -11.88
N ALA A 124 1.53 5.86 -13.15
CA ALA A 124 0.44 4.98 -13.55
C ALA A 124 0.74 3.50 -13.22
N GLU A 125 1.95 3.04 -13.53
CA GLU A 125 2.40 1.67 -13.26
C GLU A 125 2.37 1.35 -11.75
N ARG A 126 2.84 2.27 -10.89
CA ARG A 126 2.76 2.08 -9.43
C ARG A 126 1.32 2.03 -8.91
N VAL A 127 0.45 2.89 -9.41
CA VAL A 127 -0.97 2.87 -9.04
C VAL A 127 -1.64 1.58 -9.50
N GLU A 128 -1.29 1.07 -10.68
CA GLU A 128 -1.77 -0.22 -11.17
C GLU A 128 -1.31 -1.38 -10.28
N GLU A 129 -0.03 -1.41 -9.92
CA GLU A 129 0.54 -2.42 -9.02
C GLU A 129 -0.13 -2.38 -7.64
N ALA A 130 -0.28 -1.20 -7.05
CA ALA A 130 -0.96 -1.04 -5.77
C ALA A 130 -2.43 -1.52 -5.83
N ARG A 131 -3.13 -1.29 -6.94
CA ARG A 131 -4.51 -1.78 -7.16
C ARG A 131 -4.56 -3.30 -7.28
N LYS A 132 -3.60 -3.90 -7.97
CA LYS A 132 -3.47 -5.35 -8.06
C LYS A 132 -3.28 -5.96 -6.66
N ASN A 133 -2.36 -5.39 -5.88
CA ASN A 133 -2.11 -5.81 -4.50
C ASN A 133 -3.36 -5.67 -3.61
N LEU A 134 -4.13 -4.58 -3.77
CA LEU A 134 -5.41 -4.42 -3.09
C LEU A 134 -6.43 -5.50 -3.48
N ALA A 135 -6.53 -5.84 -4.77
CA ALA A 135 -7.44 -6.88 -5.24
C ALA A 135 -7.07 -8.26 -4.68
N GLU A 136 -5.78 -8.61 -4.68
CA GLU A 136 -5.27 -9.85 -4.09
C GLU A 136 -5.50 -9.90 -2.58
N THR A 137 -5.27 -8.78 -1.88
CA THR A 137 -5.49 -8.66 -0.43
C THR A 137 -6.98 -8.81 -0.07
N LYS A 138 -7.88 -8.19 -0.85
CA LYS A 138 -9.34 -8.35 -0.71
C LYS A 138 -9.75 -9.82 -0.85
N ALA A 139 -9.23 -10.51 -1.88
CA ALA A 139 -9.53 -11.92 -2.12
C ALA A 139 -9.02 -12.82 -0.97
N ALA A 140 -7.80 -12.59 -0.50
CA ALA A 140 -7.21 -13.32 0.61
C ALA A 140 -7.99 -13.10 1.92
N ALA A 141 -8.34 -11.86 2.24
CA ALA A 141 -9.10 -11.54 3.45
C ALA A 141 -10.49 -12.19 3.44
N LEU A 142 -11.19 -12.18 2.31
CA LEU A 142 -12.50 -12.82 2.19
C LEU A 142 -12.41 -14.33 2.39
N LYS A 143 -11.41 -14.97 1.78
CA LYS A 143 -11.16 -16.40 1.91
C LYS A 143 -10.88 -16.76 3.37
N ASN A 144 -10.01 -16.01 4.05
CA ASN A 144 -9.63 -16.26 5.44
C ASN A 144 -10.82 -16.09 6.38
N ALA A 145 -11.57 -14.99 6.29
CA ALA A 145 -12.74 -14.75 7.14
C ALA A 145 -13.84 -15.82 6.92
N THR A 146 -14.02 -16.27 5.67
CA THR A 146 -14.97 -17.37 5.37
C THR A 146 -14.50 -18.70 5.97
N ALA A 147 -13.21 -19.00 5.89
CA ALA A 147 -12.63 -20.19 6.51
C ALA A 147 -12.80 -20.16 8.04
N GLU A 148 -12.52 -19.02 8.69
CA GLU A 148 -12.65 -18.87 10.14
C GLU A 148 -14.09 -19.05 10.63
N VAL A 149 -15.09 -18.54 9.89
CA VAL A 149 -16.52 -18.81 10.18
C VAL A 149 -16.83 -20.29 10.07
N THR A 150 -16.29 -20.97 9.05
CA THR A 150 -16.51 -22.40 8.83
C THR A 150 -15.89 -23.23 9.96
N GLU A 151 -14.65 -22.94 10.33
CA GLU A 151 -13.94 -23.60 11.42
C GLU A 151 -14.63 -23.36 12.78
N SER A 152 -15.01 -22.12 13.08
CA SER A 152 -15.74 -21.78 14.31
C SER A 152 -17.10 -22.45 14.39
N THR A 153 -17.79 -22.62 13.25
CA THR A 153 -19.06 -23.35 13.17
C THR A 153 -18.85 -24.84 13.47
N LYS A 154 -17.79 -25.44 12.92
CA LYS A 154 -17.45 -26.85 13.18
C LYS A 154 -17.07 -27.06 14.65
N ALA A 155 -16.24 -26.18 15.23
CA ALA A 155 -15.87 -26.23 16.63
C ALA A 155 -17.11 -26.15 17.51
N LEU A 156 -17.99 -25.15 17.30
CA LEU A 156 -19.24 -25.03 18.06
C LEU A 156 -20.13 -26.30 17.98
N LYS A 157 -20.17 -26.98 16.83
CA LYS A 157 -20.91 -28.23 16.69
C LYS A 157 -20.30 -29.34 17.57
N GLN A 158 -18.97 -29.45 17.59
CA GLN A 158 -18.26 -30.43 18.41
C GLN A 158 -18.48 -30.17 19.90
N GLU A 159 -18.30 -28.93 20.37
CA GLU A 159 -18.56 -28.55 21.77
C GLU A 159 -20.00 -28.91 22.20
N LYS A 160 -20.98 -28.72 21.30
CA LYS A 160 -22.37 -29.11 21.55
C LYS A 160 -22.56 -30.63 21.64
N GLU A 161 -21.81 -31.40 20.87
CA GLU A 161 -21.80 -32.87 20.97
C GLU A 161 -21.15 -33.34 22.29
N GLU A 162 -20.11 -32.66 22.76
CA GLU A 162 -19.42 -32.93 24.03
C GLU A 162 -20.34 -32.64 25.23
N VAL A 163 -21.12 -31.55 25.20
CA VAL A 163 -22.19 -31.30 26.19
C VAL A 163 -23.21 -32.43 26.23
N ILE A 164 -23.66 -32.94 25.08
CA ILE A 164 -24.64 -34.06 25.04
C ILE A 164 -24.06 -35.31 25.73
N GLN A 165 -22.77 -35.60 25.50
CA GLN A 165 -22.09 -36.73 26.15
C GLN A 165 -21.96 -36.52 27.66
N ALA A 166 -21.61 -35.30 28.10
CA ALA A 166 -21.53 -34.96 29.51
C ALA A 166 -22.91 -35.03 30.21
N GLU A 167 -23.99 -34.61 29.55
CA GLU A 167 -25.36 -34.76 30.08
C GLU A 167 -25.75 -36.23 30.25
N ALA A 168 -25.39 -37.08 29.29
CA ALA A 168 -25.59 -38.52 29.39
C ALA A 168 -24.76 -39.14 30.54
N ALA A 169 -23.52 -38.69 30.75
CA ALA A 169 -22.68 -39.13 31.86
C ALA A 169 -23.28 -38.76 33.22
N VAL A 170 -23.79 -37.53 33.37
CA VAL A 170 -24.51 -37.10 34.57
C VAL A 170 -25.75 -37.98 34.80
N ALA A 171 -26.54 -38.26 33.76
CA ALA A 171 -27.73 -39.12 33.89
C ALA A 171 -27.36 -40.55 34.32
N ALA A 172 -26.28 -41.11 33.76
CA ALA A 172 -25.76 -42.42 34.14
C ALA A 172 -25.24 -42.43 35.59
N ALA A 173 -24.52 -41.39 36.02
CA ALA A 173 -24.04 -41.25 37.39
C ALA A 173 -25.20 -41.14 38.40
N LYS A 174 -26.25 -40.37 38.07
CA LYS A 174 -27.48 -40.30 38.88
C LYS A 174 -28.15 -41.67 39.02
N THR A 175 -28.34 -42.37 37.90
CA THR A 175 -28.93 -43.71 37.89
C THR A 175 -28.12 -44.71 38.71
N LYS A 176 -26.78 -44.61 38.67
CA LYS A 176 -25.88 -45.46 39.47
C LYS A 176 -26.03 -45.13 40.96
N LEU A 177 -26.00 -43.85 41.34
CA LEU A 177 -26.15 -43.41 42.72
C LEU A 177 -27.45 -43.93 43.37
N GLU A 178 -28.57 -43.96 42.64
CA GLU A 178 -29.84 -44.51 43.12
C GLU A 178 -29.80 -46.02 43.40
N LYS A 179 -28.92 -46.77 42.72
CA LYS A 179 -28.83 -48.23 42.79
C LYS A 179 -27.70 -48.73 43.70
N THR A 180 -26.84 -47.83 44.18
CA THR A 180 -25.65 -48.15 44.98
C THR A 180 -26.00 -48.37 46.46
N SER A 181 -25.32 -49.31 47.13
CA SER A 181 -25.46 -49.56 48.57
C SER A 181 -24.90 -48.43 49.43
N GLU A 182 -25.33 -48.35 50.70
CA GLU A 182 -24.83 -47.34 51.66
C GLU A 182 -23.30 -47.33 51.80
N SER A 183 -22.63 -48.49 51.69
CA SER A 183 -21.17 -48.60 51.77
C SER A 183 -20.42 -47.83 50.66
N ASP A 184 -21.03 -47.74 49.48
CA ASP A 184 -20.39 -47.25 48.25
C ASP A 184 -21.00 -45.91 47.79
N LYS A 185 -21.94 -45.38 48.57
CA LYS A 185 -22.72 -44.18 48.28
C LYS A 185 -21.85 -42.94 48.15
N LYS A 186 -20.79 -42.84 48.96
CA LYS A 186 -19.84 -41.72 48.93
C LYS A 186 -19.11 -41.64 47.59
N ASP A 187 -18.59 -42.77 47.10
CA ASP A 187 -17.88 -42.84 45.82
C ASP A 187 -18.82 -42.54 44.65
N ALA A 188 -20.08 -42.99 44.72
CA ALA A 188 -21.09 -42.66 43.72
C ALA A 188 -21.50 -41.17 43.74
N GLN A 189 -21.47 -40.50 44.90
CA GLN A 189 -21.69 -39.06 45.00
C GLN A 189 -20.53 -38.26 44.41
N GLU A 190 -19.28 -38.69 44.65
CA GLU A 190 -18.09 -38.06 44.08
C GLU A 190 -18.10 -38.17 42.56
N ALA A 191 -18.39 -39.36 42.01
CA ALA A 191 -18.52 -39.54 40.56
C ALA A 191 -19.65 -38.69 39.93
N LEU A 192 -20.76 -38.48 40.64
CA LEU A 192 -21.82 -37.58 40.16
C LEU A 192 -21.33 -36.12 40.14
N LYS A 193 -20.65 -35.69 41.20
CA LYS A 193 -20.09 -34.33 41.29
C LYS A 193 -19.07 -34.08 40.18
N ASP A 194 -18.18 -35.02 39.90
CA ASP A 194 -17.19 -34.91 38.82
C ASP A 194 -17.87 -34.82 37.44
N ALA A 195 -18.94 -35.59 37.21
CA ALA A 195 -19.71 -35.52 35.98
C ALA A 195 -20.44 -34.17 35.83
N GLU A 196 -20.99 -33.61 36.92
CA GLU A 196 -21.63 -32.30 36.93
C GLU A 196 -20.63 -31.16 36.72
N GLU A 197 -19.42 -31.25 37.29
CA GLU A 197 -18.32 -30.32 37.05
C GLU A 197 -17.85 -30.36 35.59
N THR A 198 -17.73 -31.56 35.01
CA THR A 198 -17.44 -31.74 33.58
C THR A 198 -18.50 -31.08 32.72
N LEU A 199 -19.79 -31.36 32.97
CA LEU A 199 -20.89 -30.74 32.23
C LEU A 199 -20.87 -29.20 32.32
N ALA A 200 -20.52 -28.65 33.48
CA ALA A 200 -20.39 -27.21 33.66
C ALA A 200 -19.24 -26.63 32.83
N ALA A 201 -18.11 -27.34 32.72
CA ALA A 201 -16.98 -26.96 31.86
C ALA A 201 -17.39 -26.97 30.38
N GLU A 202 -17.98 -28.06 29.89
CA GLU A 202 -18.42 -28.19 28.49
C GLU A 202 -19.42 -27.08 28.09
N LYS A 203 -20.35 -26.72 29.00
CA LYS A 203 -21.29 -25.60 28.78
C LYS A 203 -20.60 -24.24 28.66
N LYS A 204 -19.49 -24.05 29.38
CA LYS A 204 -18.66 -22.86 29.27
C LYS A 204 -17.95 -22.83 27.92
N ASP A 205 -17.41 -23.97 27.46
CA ASP A 205 -16.69 -24.07 26.20
C ASP A 205 -17.62 -23.82 24.99
N VAL A 206 -18.86 -24.32 25.03
CA VAL A 206 -19.91 -23.91 24.07
C VAL A 206 -20.10 -22.39 24.06
N THR A 207 -20.20 -21.75 25.23
CA THR A 207 -20.38 -20.29 25.33
C THR A 207 -19.18 -19.53 24.73
N GLU A 208 -17.96 -20.03 24.92
CA GLU A 208 -16.77 -19.44 24.31
C GLU A 208 -16.73 -19.66 22.79
N ALA A 209 -17.11 -20.84 22.31
CA ALA A 209 -17.20 -21.14 20.88
C ALA A 209 -18.26 -20.27 20.18
N GLU A 210 -19.41 -20.00 20.82
CA GLU A 210 -20.43 -19.08 20.30
C GLU A 210 -19.88 -17.66 20.15
N LYS A 211 -19.11 -17.17 21.13
CA LYS A 211 -18.45 -15.86 21.05
C LYS A 211 -17.41 -15.80 19.93
N ARG A 212 -16.63 -16.87 19.72
CA ARG A 212 -15.65 -16.96 18.62
C ARG A 212 -16.35 -16.92 17.26
N LEU A 213 -17.42 -17.71 17.09
CA LEU A 213 -18.21 -17.71 15.87
C LEU A 213 -18.82 -16.34 15.57
N GLU A 214 -19.34 -15.65 16.59
CA GLU A 214 -19.90 -14.31 16.42
C GLU A 214 -18.83 -13.30 15.96
N LYS A 215 -17.64 -13.34 16.56
CA LYS A 215 -16.51 -12.50 16.12
C LYS A 215 -16.11 -12.79 14.68
N ALA A 216 -16.00 -14.07 14.29
CA ALA A 216 -15.65 -14.47 12.93
C ALA A 216 -16.69 -13.96 11.91
N LYS A 217 -17.99 -14.02 12.26
CA LYS A 217 -19.07 -13.46 11.42
C LYS A 217 -18.96 -11.94 11.27
N GLN A 218 -18.70 -11.23 12.37
CA GLN A 218 -18.52 -9.78 12.34
C GLN A 218 -17.33 -9.38 11.46
N GLU A 219 -16.22 -10.12 11.54
CA GLU A 219 -15.05 -9.88 10.70
C GLU A 219 -15.35 -10.14 9.21
N LEU A 220 -16.06 -11.22 8.89
CA LEU A 220 -16.50 -11.50 7.53
C LEU A 220 -17.37 -10.36 6.97
N GLU A 221 -18.30 -9.82 7.75
CA GLU A 221 -19.13 -8.70 7.31
C GLU A 221 -18.31 -7.41 7.13
N LYS A 222 -17.34 -7.13 8.01
CA LYS A 222 -16.39 -6.02 7.80
C LYS A 222 -15.64 -6.17 6.49
N VAL A 223 -15.03 -7.33 6.24
CA VAL A 223 -14.30 -7.61 4.99
C VAL A 223 -15.21 -7.43 3.77
N LYS A 224 -16.44 -7.97 3.79
CA LYS A 224 -17.41 -7.77 2.69
C LYS A 224 -17.74 -6.30 2.46
N SER A 225 -17.97 -5.54 3.54
CA SER A 225 -18.27 -4.10 3.44
C SER A 225 -17.12 -3.35 2.78
N GLN A 226 -15.88 -3.69 3.13
CA GLN A 226 -14.67 -3.10 2.55
C GLN A 226 -14.40 -3.61 1.13
N ILE A 227 -14.94 -4.74 0.69
CA ILE A 227 -14.77 -5.18 -0.71
C ILE A 227 -15.66 -4.35 -1.64
N ASN A 228 -16.87 -4.01 -1.19
CA ASN A 228 -17.89 -3.29 -1.95
C ASN A 228 -17.69 -1.76 -2.02
N GLN A 229 -16.74 -1.22 -1.25
CA GLN A 229 -16.23 0.15 -1.38
C GLN A 229 -15.15 0.25 -2.47
#